data_AF-A0A1I6HLP6-F1
#
_entry.id   AF-A0A1I6HLP6-F1
#
_cell.length_a   1.000
_cell.length_b   1.000
_cell.length_c   1.000
_cell.angle_alpha   90.00
_cell.angle_beta   90.00
_cell.angle_gamma   90.00
#
_symmetry.space_group_name_H-M   'P 1'
#
loop_
_entity.id
_entity.type
_entity.pdbx_description
1 polymer ?
#
loop_
_entity_poly.entity_id
_entity_poly.type
_entity_poly.pdbx_seq_one_letter_code
_entity_poly.pdbx_strand_id
1 'polypeptide(L)'
;MNEWKHTADEFVSYEIGEGPVVEGVIRALAIHHDEDPLRLEPLYRAVDPRELARLGTDVDRISFEYRGSDVVVEEGCVAVLTTRR
;
A
#
# COMPACT_ATOMS: atom_id res chain seq x y z
N MET A 1 19.36 -20.83 -24.82
CA MET A 1 19.60 -19.51 -24.22
C MET A 1 18.34 -18.69 -24.40
N ASN A 2 17.43 -18.70 -23.43
CA ASN A 2 16.37 -17.71 -23.36
C ASN A 2 16.58 -16.98 -22.04
N GLU A 3 17.13 -15.78 -22.16
CA GLU A 3 17.36 -14.84 -21.08
C GLU A 3 16.00 -14.20 -20.76
N TRP A 4 15.34 -14.73 -19.73
CA TRP A 4 14.17 -14.09 -19.15
C TRP A 4 14.67 -12.88 -18.39
N LYS A 5 14.56 -11.68 -18.99
CA LYS A 5 14.74 -10.42 -18.26
C LYS A 5 13.63 -10.30 -17.23
N HIS A 6 13.89 -10.78 -16.01
CA HIS A 6 13.17 -10.37 -14.82
C HIS A 6 13.47 -8.87 -14.61
N THR A 7 12.67 -8.00 -15.22
CA THR A 7 12.43 -6.67 -14.64
C THR A 7 11.56 -6.94 -13.42
N ALA A 8 12.19 -7.18 -12.26
CA ALA A 8 11.47 -7.54 -11.04
C ALA A 8 10.70 -6.32 -10.53
N ASP A 9 9.42 -6.25 -10.88
CA ASP A 9 8.41 -5.58 -10.07
C ASP A 9 8.33 -6.36 -8.76
N GLU A 10 8.77 -5.75 -7.66
CA GLU A 10 8.69 -6.40 -6.34
C GLU A 10 7.29 -6.15 -5.78
N PHE A 11 6.49 -7.21 -5.80
CA PHE A 11 5.14 -7.25 -5.25
C PHE A 11 5.18 -7.80 -3.83
N VAL A 12 4.74 -7.03 -2.84
CA VAL A 12 4.64 -7.47 -1.44
C VAL A 12 3.24 -7.23 -0.92
N SER A 13 2.60 -8.28 -0.41
CA SER A 13 1.27 -8.23 0.19
C SER A 13 1.33 -8.40 1.72
N TYR A 14 0.48 -7.66 2.42
CA TYR A 14 0.35 -7.64 3.87
C TYR A 14 -1.09 -7.89 4.28
N GLU A 15 -1.31 -8.78 5.24
CA GLU A 15 -2.64 -9.02 5.81
C GLU A 15 -3.01 -7.90 6.77
N ILE A 16 -4.21 -7.32 6.58
CA ILE A 16 -4.80 -6.40 7.54
C ILE A 16 -5.40 -7.26 8.66
N GLY A 17 -4.63 -7.44 9.74
CA GLY A 17 -5.13 -8.07 10.96
C GLY A 17 -6.33 -7.32 11.56
N GLU A 18 -6.92 -7.85 12.63
CA GLU A 18 -8.09 -7.27 13.28
C GLU A 18 -7.87 -5.78 13.62
N GLY A 19 -8.67 -4.89 13.02
CA GLY A 19 -8.57 -3.45 13.24
C GLY A 19 -9.02 -2.62 12.02
N PRO A 20 -8.93 -1.28 12.12
CA PRO A 20 -9.27 -0.39 11.01
C PRO A 20 -8.33 -0.59 9.82
N VAL A 21 -8.88 -0.66 8.60
CA VAL A 21 -8.12 -0.82 7.35
C VAL A 21 -7.03 0.23 7.23
N VAL A 22 -7.31 1.48 7.61
CA VAL A 22 -6.32 2.57 7.62
C VAL A 22 -5.09 2.27 8.48
N GLU A 23 -5.24 1.60 9.62
CA GLU A 23 -4.12 1.19 10.46
C GLU A 23 -3.32 0.06 9.77
N GLY A 24 -4.01 -0.88 9.13
CA GLY A 24 -3.38 -1.93 8.31
C GLY A 24 -2.50 -1.36 7.20
N VAL A 25 -3.00 -0.36 6.48
CA VAL A 25 -2.26 0.35 5.43
C VAL A 25 -1.02 1.04 5.97
N ILE A 26 -1.14 1.76 7.09
CA ILE A 26 0.01 2.44 7.72
C ILE A 26 1.09 1.44 8.13
N ARG A 27 0.70 0.30 8.74
CA ARG A 27 1.65 -0.75 9.12
C ARG A 27 2.32 -1.40 7.91
N ALA A 28 1.57 -1.70 6.86
CA ALA A 28 2.11 -2.25 5.62
C ALA A 28 3.17 -1.33 5.00
N LEU A 29 2.88 -0.03 4.92
CA LEU A 29 3.81 0.98 4.42
C LEU A 29 5.04 1.14 5.32
N ALA A 30 4.86 1.11 6.63
CA ALA A 30 5.96 1.18 7.60
C ALA A 30 6.94 0.02 7.43
N ILE A 31 6.41 -1.21 7.31
CA ILE A 31 7.22 -2.41 7.07
C ILE A 31 7.89 -2.34 5.70
N HIS A 32 7.16 -1.94 4.65
CA HIS A 32 7.67 -1.87 3.29
C HIS A 32 8.83 -0.87 3.16
N HIS A 33 8.71 0.29 3.80
CA HIS A 33 9.73 1.34 3.74
C HIS A 33 10.80 1.24 4.84
N ASP A 34 10.74 0.21 5.70
CA ASP A 34 11.59 0.06 6.89
C ASP A 34 11.63 1.34 7.75
N GLU A 35 10.47 1.97 7.94
CA GLU A 35 10.32 3.26 8.61
C GLU A 35 9.30 3.19 9.75
N ASP A 36 9.53 3.96 10.81
CA ASP A 36 8.56 4.10 11.89
C ASP A 36 7.23 4.70 11.36
N PRO A 37 6.06 4.16 11.73
CA PRO A 37 4.78 4.60 11.20
C PRO A 37 4.45 6.07 11.52
N LEU A 38 5.03 6.65 12.57
CA LEU A 38 4.85 8.07 12.91
C LEU A 38 5.77 8.99 12.10
N ARG A 39 6.74 8.43 11.37
CA ARG A 39 7.66 9.16 10.47
C ARG A 39 7.22 9.12 9.01
N LEU A 40 6.26 8.25 8.68
CA LEU A 40 5.62 8.20 7.36
C LEU A 40 4.96 9.53 7.02
N GLU A 41 4.87 9.83 5.72
CA GLU A 41 4.08 10.95 5.25
C GLU A 41 2.58 10.65 5.49
N PRO A 42 1.78 11.62 5.95
CA PRO A 42 0.37 11.36 6.17
C PRO A 42 -0.36 10.95 4.90
N LEU A 43 -1.18 9.89 4.98
CA LEU A 43 -1.91 9.34 3.82
C LEU A 43 -2.78 10.38 3.09
N TYR A 44 -3.36 11.35 3.80
CA TYR A 44 -4.18 12.41 3.18
C TYR A 44 -3.41 13.33 2.22
N ARG A 45 -2.07 13.24 2.16
CA ARG A 45 -1.26 13.92 1.14
C ARG A 45 -1.16 13.15 -0.17
N ALA A 46 -1.30 11.82 -0.11
CA ALA A 46 -1.15 10.91 -1.23
C ALA A 46 -2.49 10.37 -1.74
N VAL A 47 -3.49 10.31 -0.87
CA VAL A 47 -4.81 9.75 -1.14
C VAL A 47 -5.85 10.87 -1.17
N ASP A 48 -6.69 10.88 -2.21
CA ASP A 48 -7.85 11.75 -2.26
C ASP A 48 -8.68 11.63 -0.98
N PRO A 49 -9.10 12.74 -0.34
CA PRO A 49 -9.84 12.70 0.93
C PRO A 49 -11.11 11.84 0.88
N ARG A 50 -11.75 11.75 -0.29
CA ARG A 50 -12.92 10.90 -0.51
C ARG A 50 -12.58 9.42 -0.53
N GLU A 51 -11.48 9.04 -1.16
CA GLU A 51 -10.97 7.66 -1.17
C GLU A 51 -10.44 7.28 0.21
N LEU A 52 -9.76 8.19 0.90
CA LEU A 52 -9.30 7.98 2.27
C LEU A 52 -10.47 7.75 3.25
N ALA A 53 -11.58 8.48 3.08
CA ALA A 53 -12.78 8.25 3.87
C ALA A 53 -13.36 6.84 3.64
N ARG A 54 -13.21 6.27 2.44
CA ARG A 54 -13.68 4.92 2.11
C ARG A 54 -12.84 3.85 2.79
N LEU A 55 -11.56 4.08 3.06
CA LEU A 55 -10.73 3.19 3.90
C LEU A 55 -11.29 3.03 5.32
N GLY A 56 -12.16 3.92 5.80
CA GLY A 56 -12.88 3.77 7.06
C GLY A 56 -14.18 2.96 6.97
N THR A 57 -14.55 2.47 5.79
CA THR A 57 -15.81 1.77 5.48
C THR A 57 -15.54 0.42 4.82
N ASP A 58 -16.58 -0.32 4.41
CA ASP A 58 -16.45 -1.53 3.59
C ASP A 58 -15.80 -1.16 2.24
N VAL A 59 -14.58 -1.64 2.00
CA VAL A 59 -13.81 -1.35 0.78
C VAL A 59 -13.78 -2.60 -0.10
N ASP A 60 -14.41 -2.53 -1.28
CA ASP A 60 -14.15 -3.50 -2.36
C ASP A 60 -12.68 -3.39 -2.82
N ARG A 61 -12.26 -2.20 -3.27
CA ARG A 61 -10.89 -1.94 -3.72
C ARG A 61 -10.57 -0.45 -3.76
N ILE A 62 -9.37 -0.07 -3.30
CA ILE A 62 -8.80 1.28 -3.46
C ILE A 62 -7.36 1.13 -3.96
N SER A 63 -6.93 2.03 -4.86
CA SER A 63 -5.55 2.09 -5.34
C SER A 63 -5.03 3.53 -5.37
N PHE A 64 -3.81 3.75 -4.89
CA PHE A 64 -3.17 5.07 -4.88
C PHE A 64 -1.65 4.94 -4.94
N GLU A 65 -0.97 5.98 -5.41
CA GLU A 65 0.50 6.06 -5.34
C GLU A 65 0.92 6.65 -3.98
N TYR A 66 1.90 6.02 -3.33
CA TYR A 66 2.51 6.52 -2.10
C TYR A 66 4.03 6.42 -2.20
N ARG A 67 4.72 7.56 -2.12
CA ARG A 67 6.18 7.66 -2.23
C ARG A 67 6.77 6.89 -3.42
N GLY A 68 6.09 6.93 -4.58
CA GLY A 68 6.50 6.24 -5.80
C GLY A 68 6.25 4.72 -5.83
N SER A 69 5.51 4.20 -4.85
CA SER A 69 5.00 2.82 -4.84
C SER A 69 3.50 2.83 -5.13
N ASP A 70 3.02 1.88 -5.92
CA ASP A 70 1.59 1.68 -6.11
C ASP A 70 1.04 0.86 -4.93
N VAL A 71 0.04 1.39 -4.24
CA VAL A 71 -0.61 0.75 -3.10
C VAL A 71 -2.00 0.32 -3.53
N VAL A 72 -2.34 -0.95 -3.30
CA VAL A 72 -3.67 -1.50 -3.55
C VAL A 72 -4.21 -2.09 -2.26
N VAL A 73 -5.42 -1.71 -1.89
CA VAL A 73 -6.14 -2.23 -0.72
C VAL A 73 -7.38 -2.96 -1.24
N GLU A 74 -7.50 -4.24 -0.93
CA GLU A 74 -8.57 -5.13 -1.40
C GLU A 74 -8.84 -6.19 -0.32
N GLU A 75 -10.11 -6.44 0.02
CA GLU A 75 -10.57 -7.55 0.89
C GLU A 75 -9.65 -7.90 2.07
N GLY A 76 -9.31 -6.92 2.92
CA GLY A 76 -8.49 -7.15 4.12
C GLY A 76 -7.00 -7.38 3.84
N CYS A 77 -6.53 -7.06 2.64
CA CYS A 77 -5.12 -7.12 2.25
C CYS A 77 -4.64 -5.77 1.71
N VAL A 78 -3.35 -5.48 1.91
CA VAL A 78 -2.64 -4.35 1.30
C VAL A 78 -1.51 -4.90 0.45
N ALA A 79 -1.51 -4.60 -0.83
CA ALA A 79 -0.39 -4.86 -1.73
C ALA A 79 0.38 -3.56 -2.00
N VAL A 80 1.70 -3.63 -1.93
CA VAL A 80 2.60 -2.53 -2.31
C VAL A 80 3.47 -3.02 -3.46
N LEU A 81 3.44 -2.28 -4.57
CA LEU A 81 4.20 -2.57 -5.79
C LEU A 81 5.27 -1.51 -5.99
N THR A 82 6.52 -1.95 -6.13
CA THR A 82 7.64 -1.05 -6.43
C THR A 82 7.91 -1.06 -7.93
N THR A 83 7.54 0.03 -8.60
CA THR A 83 7.94 0.20 -10.01
C THR A 83 9.39 0.68 -10.04
N ARG A 84 10.32 -0.22 -10.37
CA ARG A 84 11.70 0.19 -10.69
C ARG A 84 11.69 0.90 -12.04
N ARG A 85 11.44 2.22 -12.04
CA ARG A 85 11.65 3.08 -13.21
C ARG A 85 13.13 3.41 -13.40
#